data_AF-A0AAV5K1G1-F1
#
_entry.id   AF-A0AAV5K1G1-F1
#
_cell.length_a   1.000
_cell.length_b   1.000
_cell.length_c   1.000
_cell.angle_alpha   90.00
_cell.angle_beta   90.00
_cell.angle_gamma   90.00
#
_symmetry.space_group_name_H-M   'P 1'
#
loop_
_entity.id
_entity.type
_entity.pdbx_description
1 polymer ?
#
loop_
_entity_poly.entity_id
_entity_poly.type
_entity_poly.pdbx_seq_one_letter_code
_entity_poly.pdbx_strand_id
1 'polypeptide(L)'
;MELRNQCMILRTTELAAAQEKLSELEKQKEDIMKFHSPASILYRLHEATNKTEEESEALHRQLLDREIDLGTFVHKYKKLRNTYHRRALIHLAAKAS
;
A
#
# COMPACT_ATOMS: atom_id res chain seq x y z
N MET A 1 34.01 11.06 -44.33
CA MET A 1 33.15 11.86 -43.40
C MET A 1 31.91 11.11 -42.98
N GLU A 2 31.30 10.31 -43.86
CA GLU A 2 30.04 9.59 -43.62
C GLU A 2 30.08 8.61 -42.43
N LEU A 3 31.12 7.78 -42.33
CA LEU A 3 31.26 6.82 -41.23
C LEU A 3 31.36 7.49 -39.85
N ARG A 4 32.09 8.62 -39.75
CA ARG A 4 32.20 9.39 -38.51
C ARG A 4 30.84 9.95 -38.08
N ASN A 5 30.03 10.40 -39.06
CA ASN A 5 28.69 10.89 -38.79
C ASN A 5 27.76 9.76 -38.33
N GLN A 6 27.83 8.59 -38.98
CA GLN A 6 27.08 7.40 -38.59
C GLN A 6 27.45 6.93 -37.17
N CYS A 7 28.74 6.85 -36.84
CA CYS A 7 29.19 6.50 -35.49
C CYS A 7 28.74 7.53 -34.44
N MET A 8 28.73 8.82 -34.80
CA MET A 8 28.24 9.87 -33.92
C MET A 8 26.75 9.70 -33.65
N ILE A 9 25.94 9.48 -34.69
CA ILE A 9 24.50 9.24 -34.59
C ILE A 9 24.22 8.01 -33.71
N LEU A 10 24.89 6.89 -33.97
CA LEU A 10 24.73 5.66 -33.17
C LEU A 10 25.02 5.93 -31.70
N ARG A 11 26.16 6.57 -31.39
CA ARG A 11 26.55 6.88 -30.01
C ARG A 11 25.55 7.82 -29.33
N THR A 12 25.04 8.83 -30.03
CA THR A 12 24.05 9.76 -29.46
C THR A 12 22.71 9.06 -29.22
N THR A 13 22.28 8.20 -30.13
CA THR A 13 21.01 7.46 -30.00
C THR A 13 21.09 6.44 -28.87
N GLU A 14 22.19 5.70 -28.77
CA GLU A 14 22.42 4.76 -27.65
C GLU A 14 22.50 5.49 -26.31
N LEU A 15 23.18 6.63 -26.25
CA LEU A 15 23.24 7.45 -25.04
C LEU A 15 21.85 7.95 -24.63
N ALA A 16 21.07 8.46 -25.59
CA ALA A 16 19.71 8.93 -25.33
C ALA A 16 18.81 7.80 -24.79
N ALA A 17 18.87 6.61 -25.41
CA ALA A 17 18.12 5.44 -24.94
C ALA A 17 18.55 4.99 -23.53
N ALA A 18 19.85 5.02 -23.23
CA ALA A 18 20.35 4.71 -21.89
C ALA A 18 19.90 5.74 -20.85
N GLN A 19 19.87 7.02 -21.19
CA GLN A 19 19.38 8.09 -20.32
C GLN A 19 17.88 7.99 -20.05
N GLU A 20 17.08 7.70 -21.07
CA GLU A 20 15.64 7.47 -20.91
C GLU A 20 15.37 6.29 -19.97
N LYS A 21 16.06 5.16 -20.19
CA LYS A 21 15.96 3.99 -19.31
C LYS A 21 16.38 4.29 -17.88
N LEU A 22 17.45 5.07 -17.69
CA LEU A 22 17.89 5.49 -16.35
C LEU A 22 16.82 6.34 -15.66
N SER A 23 16.25 7.32 -16.37
CA SER A 23 15.18 8.18 -15.87
C SER A 23 13.94 7.38 -15.46
N GLU A 24 13.56 6.39 -16.26
CA GLU A 24 12.44 5.49 -15.93
C GLU A 24 12.72 4.68 -14.65
N LEU A 25 13.94 4.13 -14.52
CA LEU A 25 14.34 3.37 -13.32
C LEU A 25 14.40 4.26 -12.07
N GLU A 26 14.87 5.50 -12.19
CA GLU A 26 14.88 6.47 -11.09
C GLU A 26 13.46 6.81 -10.64
N LYS A 27 12.54 7.01 -11.58
CA LYS A 27 11.12 7.22 -11.28
C LYS A 27 10.50 6.01 -10.57
N GLN A 28 10.73 4.81 -11.09
CA GLN A 28 10.23 3.57 -10.47
C GLN A 28 10.78 3.41 -9.04
N LYS A 29 12.08 3.67 -8.85
CA LYS A 29 12.69 3.66 -7.51
C LYS A 29 12.00 4.65 -6.58
N GLU A 30 11.78 5.88 -7.02
CA GLU A 30 11.14 6.91 -6.20
C GLU A 30 9.70 6.53 -5.82
N ASP A 31 8.93 5.96 -6.75
CA ASP A 31 7.56 5.50 -6.49
C ASP A 31 7.52 4.35 -5.48
N ILE A 32 8.46 3.39 -5.60
CA ILE A 32 8.64 2.30 -4.63
C ILE A 32 9.01 2.87 -3.26
N MET A 33 9.95 3.82 -3.20
CA MET A 33 10.38 4.45 -1.94
C MET A 33 9.25 5.22 -1.27
N LYS A 34 8.43 5.95 -2.03
CA LYS A 34 7.23 6.63 -1.51
C LYS A 34 6.23 5.65 -0.94
N PHE A 35 5.94 4.57 -1.67
CA PHE A 35 4.97 3.55 -1.25
C PHE A 35 5.42 2.81 0.02
N HIS A 36 6.72 2.53 0.14
CA HIS A 36 7.33 1.87 1.29
C HIS A 36 7.85 2.83 2.36
N SER A 37 7.58 4.13 2.24
CA SER A 37 7.94 5.09 3.27
C SER A 37 7.23 4.74 4.59
N PRO A 38 7.88 4.95 5.75
CA PRO A 38 7.24 4.70 7.05
C PRO A 38 5.88 5.39 7.20
N ALA A 39 5.77 6.64 6.71
CA ALA A 39 4.53 7.40 6.72
C ALA A 39 3.42 6.73 5.87
N SER A 40 3.73 6.28 4.65
CA SER A 40 2.78 5.56 3.79
C SER A 40 2.31 4.26 4.42
N ILE A 41 3.24 3.48 5.01
CA ILE A 41 2.91 2.22 5.68
C ILE A 41 2.01 2.46 6.89
N LEU A 42 2.33 3.45 7.73
CA LEU A 42 1.52 3.82 8.89
C LEU A 42 0.12 4.32 8.49
N TYR A 43 0.04 5.14 7.45
CA TYR A 43 -1.23 5.63 6.90
C TYR A 43 -2.12 4.46 6.45
N ARG A 44 -1.56 3.52 5.66
CA ARG A 44 -2.30 2.33 5.20
C ARG A 44 -2.68 1.39 6.34
N LEU A 45 -1.84 1.27 7.37
CA LEU A 45 -2.17 0.51 8.57
C LEU A 45 -3.34 1.14 9.33
N HIS A 46 -3.37 2.47 9.42
CA HIS A 46 -4.46 3.21 10.03
C HIS A 46 -5.76 3.06 9.22
N GLU A 47 -5.73 3.21 7.89
CA GLU A 47 -6.89 2.94 7.03
C GLU A 47 -7.41 1.50 7.19
N ALA A 48 -6.50 0.51 7.23
CA ALA A 48 -6.89 -0.88 7.45
C ALA A 48 -7.51 -1.10 8.84
N THR A 49 -7.12 -0.32 9.85
CA THR A 49 -7.74 -0.35 11.18
C THR A 49 -9.16 0.21 11.12
N ASN A 50 -9.34 1.37 10.49
CA ASN A 50 -10.65 2.01 10.31
C ASN A 50 -11.62 1.12 9.53
N LYS A 51 -11.16 0.50 8.44
CA LYS A 51 -11.99 -0.42 7.66
C LYS A 51 -12.49 -1.61 8.50
N THR A 52 -11.66 -2.16 9.38
CA THR A 52 -12.09 -3.24 10.28
C THR A 52 -13.10 -2.76 11.33
N GLU A 53 -13.02 -1.49 11.75
CA GLU A 53 -14.05 -0.87 12.60
C GLU A 53 -15.39 -0.75 11.84
N GLU A 54 -15.36 -0.22 10.62
CA GLU A 54 -16.53 -0.11 9.75
C GLU A 54 -17.19 -1.47 9.47
N GLU A 55 -16.39 -2.51 9.20
CA GLU A 55 -16.87 -3.88 9.03
C GLU A 55 -17.49 -4.43 10.32
N SER A 56 -16.94 -4.07 11.49
CA SER A 56 -17.49 -4.47 12.79
C SER A 56 -18.84 -3.82 13.04
N GLU A 57 -18.98 -2.53 12.70
CA GLU A 57 -20.23 -1.78 12.82
C GLU A 57 -21.29 -2.25 11.82
N ALA A 58 -20.89 -2.59 10.60
CA ALA A 58 -21.79 -3.21 9.62
C ALA A 58 -22.31 -4.55 10.13
N LEU A 59 -21.44 -5.39 10.70
CA LEU A 59 -21.84 -6.66 11.28
C LEU A 59 -22.78 -6.48 12.49
N HIS A 60 -22.60 -5.41 13.27
CA HIS A 60 -23.52 -5.07 14.36
C HIS A 60 -24.91 -4.73 13.84
N ARG A 61 -25.00 -3.92 12.77
CA ARG A 61 -26.27 -3.62 12.09
C ARG A 61 -26.97 -4.88 11.57
N GLN A 62 -26.24 -5.79 10.93
CA GLN A 62 -26.80 -7.07 10.47
C GLN A 62 -27.46 -7.89 11.59
N LEU A 63 -26.89 -7.86 12.80
CA LEU A 63 -27.49 -8.53 13.96
C LEU A 63 -28.79 -7.84 14.38
N LEU A 64 -28.80 -6.50 14.44
CA LEU A 64 -29.98 -5.71 14.82
C LEU A 64 -31.13 -5.89 13.82
N ASP A 65 -30.79 -5.94 12.53
CA ASP A 65 -31.72 -6.16 11.42
C ASP A 65 -32.15 -7.63 11.30
N ARG A 66 -31.65 -8.51 12.18
CA ARG A 66 -31.92 -9.95 12.24
C ARG A 66 -31.51 -10.69 10.96
N GLU A 67 -30.56 -10.15 10.20
CA GLU A 67 -29.99 -10.79 9.01
C GLU A 67 -29.04 -11.94 9.38
N ILE A 68 -28.48 -11.90 10.60
CA ILE A 68 -27.59 -12.93 11.14
C ILE A 68 -28.02 -13.32 12.56
N ASP A 69 -27.77 -14.57 12.93
CA ASP A 69 -27.96 -15.05 14.30
C ASP A 69 -26.80 -14.62 15.21
N LEU A 70 -27.05 -14.70 16.53
CA LEU A 70 -26.09 -14.33 17.55
C LEU A 70 -24.79 -15.16 17.49
N GLY A 71 -24.88 -16.45 17.18
CA GLY A 71 -23.72 -17.33 17.07
C GLY A 71 -22.80 -16.91 15.92
N THR A 72 -23.39 -16.66 14.75
CA THR A 72 -22.67 -16.12 13.58
C THR A 72 -22.06 -14.76 13.87
N PHE A 73 -22.80 -13.86 14.53
CA PHE A 73 -22.31 -12.55 14.94
C PHE A 73 -21.08 -12.68 15.84
N VAL A 74 -21.18 -13.41 16.95
CA VAL A 74 -20.08 -13.55 17.93
C VAL A 74 -18.83 -14.11 17.27
N HIS A 75 -18.97 -15.13 16.41
CA HIS A 75 -17.85 -15.72 15.70
C HIS A 75 -17.13 -14.71 14.79
N LYS A 76 -17.89 -14.01 13.93
CA LYS A 76 -17.34 -13.04 12.97
C LYS A 76 -16.79 -11.79 13.68
N TYR A 77 -17.53 -11.25 14.65
CA TYR A 77 -17.18 -10.04 15.37
C TYR A 77 -15.89 -10.23 16.17
N LYS A 78 -15.73 -11.36 16.87
CA LYS A 78 -14.49 -11.68 17.59
C LYS A 78 -13.27 -11.67 16.68
N LYS A 79 -13.39 -12.20 15.45
CA LYS A 79 -12.30 -12.21 14.46
C LYS A 79 -11.93 -10.80 14.00
N LEU A 80 -12.94 -9.95 13.75
CA LEU A 80 -12.73 -8.54 13.39
C LEU A 80 -12.05 -7.78 14.53
N ARG A 81 -12.56 -7.90 15.77
CA ARG A 81 -11.96 -7.23 16.94
C ARG A 81 -10.51 -7.67 17.19
N ASN A 82 -10.21 -8.96 17.09
CA ASN A 82 -8.82 -9.43 17.21
C ASN A 82 -7.90 -8.78 16.17
N THR A 83 -8.37 -8.65 14.94
CA THR A 83 -7.61 -8.01 13.86
C THR A 83 -7.42 -6.51 14.12
N TYR A 84 -8.48 -5.82 14.52
CA TYR A 84 -8.45 -4.41 14.90
C TYR A 84 -7.42 -4.17 16.02
N HIS A 85 -7.53 -4.90 17.13
CA HIS A 85 -6.67 -4.70 18.29
C HIS A 85 -5.20 -4.99 17.96
N ARG A 86 -4.93 -6.03 17.18
CA ARG A 86 -3.56 -6.32 16.70
C ARG A 86 -3.00 -5.15 15.88
N ARG A 87 -3.76 -4.60 14.93
CA ARG A 87 -3.32 -3.47 14.11
C ARG A 87 -3.14 -2.19 14.93
N ALA A 88 -4.07 -1.90 15.84
CA ALA A 88 -4.00 -0.74 16.72
C ALA A 88 -2.76 -0.77 17.62
N LEU A 89 -2.41 -1.94 18.18
CA LEU A 89 -1.19 -2.12 18.98
C LEU A 89 0.08 -1.94 18.14
N ILE A 90 0.12 -2.48 16.92
CA ILE A 90 1.27 -2.30 16.00
C ILE A 90 1.44 -0.82 15.65
N HIS A 91 0.33 -0.13 15.33
CA HIS A 91 0.36 1.28 15.00
C HIS A 91 0.82 2.15 16.19
N LEU A 92 0.35 1.82 17.41
CA LEU A 92 0.80 2.50 18.63
C LEU A 92 2.30 2.29 18.86
N ALA A 93 2.80 1.06 18.74
CA ALA A 93 4.22 0.75 18.91
C ALA A 93 5.09 1.49 17.89
N ALA A 94 4.64 1.54 16.62
CA ALA A 94 5.37 2.22 15.55
C ALA A 94 5.36 3.75 15.67
N LYS A 95 4.35 4.34 16.34
CA LYS A 95 4.34 5.78 16.68
C LYS A 95 5.24 6.13 17.87
N ALA A 96 5.54 5.16 18.72
CA ALA A 96 6.35 5.34 19.92
C ALA A 96 7.86 5.10 19.69
N SER A 97 8.25 4.70 18.48
CA SER A 97 9.64 4.44 18.05
C SER A 97 10.15 5.59 17.19
#